data_AF-A0A6I5RJY4-F1
#
_entry.id   AF-A0A6I5RJY4-F1
#
_cell.length_a   1.000
_cell.length_b   1.000
_cell.length_c   1.000
_cell.angle_alpha   90.00
_cell.angle_beta   90.00
_cell.angle_gamma   90.00
#
_symmetry.space_group_name_H-M   'P 1'
#
loop_
_entity.id
_entity.type
_entity.pdbx_description
1 polymer ?
#
loop_
_entity_poly.entity_id
_entity_poly.type
_entity_poly.pdbx_seq_one_letter_code
_entity_poly.pdbx_strand_id
1 'polypeptide(L)'
;YLRYASYAIIAGSMDVLDERVLQGLRETYNSLGVPIAPTVRGIQIMKEMVKDKVAEAGITSTAFIDQPFDHMTQELSEQSV
;
A
#
# COMPACT_ATOMS: atom_id res chain seq x y z
N TYR A 1 4.56 -4.99 0.64
CA TYR A 1 3.44 -4.21 0.08
C TYR A 1 2.53 -5.07 -0.79
N LEU A 2 2.86 -5.38 -2.06
CA LEU A 2 1.94 -6.12 -2.96
C LEU A 2 1.30 -7.38 -2.37
N ARG A 3 2.10 -8.28 -1.77
CA ARG A 3 1.57 -9.52 -1.15
C ARG A 3 0.48 -9.26 -0.11
N TYR A 4 0.72 -8.31 0.80
CA TYR A 4 -0.24 -7.99 1.86
C TYR A 4 -1.41 -7.15 1.34
N ALA A 5 -1.19 -6.31 0.32
CA ALA A 5 -2.28 -5.65 -0.38
C ALA A 5 -3.24 -6.67 -1.01
N SER A 6 -2.73 -7.72 -1.65
CA SER A 6 -3.55 -8.82 -2.16
C SER A 6 -4.35 -9.51 -1.06
N TYR A 7 -3.78 -9.72 0.13
CA TYR A 7 -4.52 -10.29 1.26
C TYR A 7 -5.63 -9.35 1.74
N ALA A 8 -5.35 -8.05 1.84
CA ALA A 8 -6.34 -7.05 2.24
C ALA A 8 -7.51 -6.95 1.23
N ILE A 9 -7.22 -7.06 -0.07
CA ILE A 9 -8.24 -7.10 -1.14
C ILE A 9 -9.17 -8.31 -0.94
N ILE A 10 -8.61 -9.49 -0.73
CA ILE A 10 -9.40 -10.72 -0.57
C ILE A 10 -10.15 -10.74 0.77
N ALA A 11 -9.54 -10.22 1.84
CA ALA A 11 -10.16 -10.13 3.15
C ALA A 11 -11.26 -9.05 3.22
N GLY A 12 -11.23 -8.05 2.33
CA GLY A 12 -12.11 -6.89 2.41
C GLY A 12 -11.86 -6.01 3.63
N SER A 13 -10.67 -6.12 4.26
CA SER A 13 -10.28 -5.38 5.47
C SER A 13 -8.81 -4.99 5.43
N MET A 14 -8.47 -3.86 6.05
CA MET A 14 -7.11 -3.36 6.18
C MET A 14 -6.39 -3.88 7.43
N ASP A 15 -7.07 -4.60 8.33
CA ASP A 15 -6.49 -5.07 9.60
C ASP A 15 -5.20 -5.87 9.40
N VAL A 16 -5.12 -6.68 8.34
CA VAL A 16 -3.92 -7.45 8.01
C VAL A 16 -2.73 -6.55 7.62
N LEU A 17 -2.99 -5.37 7.04
CA LEU A 17 -1.97 -4.36 6.78
C LEU A 17 -1.52 -3.72 8.08
N ASP A 18 -2.46 -3.34 8.93
CA ASP A 18 -2.17 -2.66 10.19
C ASP A 18 -1.32 -3.54 11.11
N GLU A 19 -1.78 -4.76 11.38
CA GLU A 19 -1.14 -5.68 12.33
C GLU A 19 0.18 -6.28 11.84
N ARG A 20 0.34 -6.47 10.52
CA ARG A 20 1.48 -7.23 9.97
C ARG A 20 2.45 -6.41 9.13
N VAL A 21 2.07 -5.20 8.73
CA VAL A 21 2.90 -4.35 7.87
C VAL A 21 3.13 -2.99 8.49
N LEU A 22 2.09 -2.27 8.90
CA LEU A 22 2.19 -0.83 9.19
C LEU A 22 2.62 -0.55 10.63
N GLN A 23 2.22 -1.41 11.59
CA GLN A 23 2.62 -1.27 12.99
C GLN A 23 4.16 -1.27 13.14
N GLY A 24 4.72 -0.11 13.54
CA GLY A 24 6.15 0.05 13.82
C GLY A 24 7.07 0.17 12.59
N LEU A 25 6.51 0.17 11.37
CA LEU A 25 7.30 0.13 10.15
C LEU A 25 8.03 1.45 9.88
N ARG A 26 7.36 2.58 10.13
CA ARG A 26 7.95 3.91 9.94
C ARG A 26 9.13 4.11 10.89
N GLU A 27 8.97 3.73 12.15
CA GLU A 27 10.02 3.78 13.18
C GLU A 27 11.20 2.90 12.79
N THR A 28 10.93 1.69 12.27
CA THR A 28 11.97 0.77 11.80
C THR A 28 12.75 1.37 10.63
N TYR A 29 12.08 1.96 9.64
CA TYR A 29 12.75 2.61 8.52
C TYR A 29 13.56 3.82 8.94
N ASN A 30 13.03 4.67 9.82
CA ASN A 30 13.76 5.80 10.38
C ASN A 30 15.01 5.35 11.15
N SER A 31 14.91 4.29 11.95
CA SER A 31 16.03 3.70 12.69
C SER A 31 17.13 3.16 11.77
N LEU A 32 16.75 2.60 10.62
CA LEU A 32 17.68 2.10 9.61
C LEU A 32 18.17 3.17 8.62
N GLY A 33 17.72 4.43 8.76
CA GLY A 33 18.04 5.52 7.82
C GLY A 33 17.43 5.34 6.42
N VAL A 34 16.38 4.53 6.29
CA VAL A 34 15.68 4.29 5.04
C VAL A 34 14.70 5.45 4.76
N PRO A 35 14.83 6.15 3.62
CA PRO A 35 13.93 7.25 3.30
C PRO A 35 12.51 6.75 2.99
N ILE A 36 11.50 7.40 3.57
CA ILE A 36 10.09 7.02 3.43
C ILE A 36 9.52 7.40 2.06
N ALA A 37 9.84 8.59 1.54
CA ALA A 37 9.25 9.10 0.30
C ALA A 37 9.46 8.17 -0.92
N PRO A 38 10.66 7.60 -1.17
CA PRO A 38 10.86 6.61 -2.23
C PRO A 38 10.01 5.35 -2.05
N THR A 39 9.80 4.92 -0.80
CA THR A 39 8.96 3.77 -0.48
C THR A 39 7.50 4.04 -0.81
N VAL A 40 6.96 5.19 -0.38
CA VAL A 40 5.60 5.64 -0.72
C VAL A 40 5.42 5.72 -2.24
N ARG A 41 6.39 6.29 -2.95
CA ARG A 41 6.35 6.36 -4.42
C ARG A 41 6.35 4.97 -5.06
N GLY A 42 7.16 4.05 -4.56
CA GLY A 42 7.20 2.67 -5.03
C GLY A 42 5.86 1.95 -4.85
N ILE A 43 5.16 2.19 -3.73
CA ILE A 43 3.82 1.64 -3.49
C ILE A 43 2.80 2.19 -4.50
N GLN A 44 2.84 3.50 -4.77
CA GLN A 44 1.95 4.12 -5.77
C GLN A 44 2.22 3.61 -7.19
N ILE A 45 3.48 3.38 -7.57
CA ILE A 45 3.81 2.75 -8.87
C ILE A 45 3.24 1.34 -8.95
N MET A 46 3.36 0.54 -7.88
CA MET A 46 2.75 -0.80 -7.84
C MET A 46 1.23 -0.73 -7.98
N LYS A 47 0.56 0.25 -7.35
CA LYS A 47 -0.89 0.44 -7.48
C LYS A 47 -1.29 0.60 -8.94
N GLU A 48 -0.67 1.54 -9.65
CA GLU A 48 -0.98 1.81 -11.07
C GLU A 48 -0.72 0.57 -11.93
N MET A 49 0.42 -0.10 -11.76
CA MET A 49 0.72 -1.33 -12.51
C MET A 49 -0.31 -2.44 -12.27
N VAL A 50 -0.82 -2.59 -11.05
CA VAL A 50 -1.85 -3.58 -10.74
C VAL A 50 -3.17 -3.19 -11.41
N LYS A 51 -3.54 -1.90 -11.40
CA LYS A 51 -4.74 -1.40 -12.08
C LYS A 51 -4.70 -1.66 -13.58
N ASP A 52 -3.57 -1.36 -14.22
CA ASP A 52 -3.37 -1.60 -15.65
C ASP A 52 -3.55 -3.08 -15.99
N LYS A 53 -2.93 -3.98 -15.21
CA LYS A 53 -3.06 -5.44 -15.41
C LYS A 53 -4.48 -5.96 -15.21
N VAL A 54 -5.21 -5.39 -14.24
CA VAL A 54 -6.60 -5.76 -13.97
C VAL A 54 -7.51 -5.26 -15.10
N ALA A 55 -7.25 -4.07 -15.63
CA ALA A 55 -7.95 -3.54 -16.79
C ALA A 55 -7.67 -4.37 -18.07
N GLU A 56 -6.42 -4.79 -18.29
CA GLU A 56 -6.04 -5.72 -19.36
C GLU A 56 -6.77 -7.07 -19.26
N ALA A 57 -7.07 -7.52 -18.04
CA ALA A 57 -7.87 -8.71 -17.79
C ALA A 57 -9.39 -8.51 -18.00
N GLY A 58 -9.81 -7.32 -18.43
CA GLY A 58 -11.22 -6.99 -18.72
C GLY A 58 -12.03 -6.55 -17.51
N ILE A 59 -11.40 -6.31 -16.35
CA ILE A 59 -12.07 -5.84 -15.14
C ILE A 59 -12.03 -4.31 -15.13
N THR A 60 -13.18 -3.67 -15.33
CA THR A 60 -13.30 -2.21 -15.47
C THR A 60 -13.44 -1.47 -14.14
N SER A 61 -13.92 -2.15 -13.09
CA SER A 61 -14.02 -1.57 -11.75
C SER A 61 -12.77 -1.89 -10.94
N THR A 62 -11.86 -0.94 -10.82
CA THR A 62 -10.56 -1.10 -10.13
C THR A 62 -10.49 -0.37 -8.78
N ALA A 63 -11.60 0.23 -8.32
CA ALA A 63 -11.63 1.03 -7.09
C ALA A 63 -11.22 0.26 -5.82
N PHE A 64 -11.48 -1.05 -5.78
CA PHE A 64 -11.09 -1.91 -4.66
C PHE A 64 -9.56 -2.10 -4.55
N ILE A 65 -8.83 -1.82 -5.63
CA ILE A 65 -7.36 -1.87 -5.66
C ILE A 65 -6.80 -0.62 -5.00
N ASP A 66 -7.48 0.53 -5.12
CA ASP A 66 -6.95 1.79 -4.60
C ASP A 66 -6.82 1.74 -3.06
N GLN A 67 -7.86 1.26 -2.38
CA GLN A 67 -7.98 1.27 -0.92
C GLN A 67 -6.75 0.72 -0.17
N PRO A 68 -6.25 -0.52 -0.39
CA PRO A 68 -5.12 -1.04 0.36
C PRO A 68 -3.79 -0.34 0.07
N PHE A 69 -3.58 0.12 -1.17
CA PHE A 69 -2.36 0.85 -1.51
C PHE A 69 -2.38 2.25 -0.92
N ASP A 70 -3.51 2.94 -0.99
CA ASP A 70 -3.67 4.27 -0.45
C ASP A 70 -3.56 4.25 1.09
N HIS A 71 -4.17 3.28 1.76
CA HIS A 71 -4.04 3.05 3.20
C HIS A 71 -2.57 2.92 3.62
N MET A 72 -1.80 2.04 2.95
CA MET A 72 -0.36 1.89 3.25
C MET A 72 0.41 3.20 3.07
N THR A 73 0.11 3.98 2.03
CA THR A 73 0.83 5.23 1.78
C THR A 73 0.41 6.36 2.71
N GLN A 74 -0.84 6.41 3.16
CA GLN A 74 -1.32 7.39 4.14
C GLN A 74 -0.64 7.18 5.48
N GLU A 75 -0.60 5.93 5.96
CA GLU A 75 0.04 5.57 7.24
C GLU A 75 1.56 5.76 7.21
N LEU A 76 2.22 5.54 6.06
CA LEU A 76 3.65 5.78 5.93
C LEU A 76 4.00 7.26 5.76
N SER A 77 3.12 8.06 5.13
CA SER A 77 3.41 9.46 4.82
C SER A 77 3.55 10.32 6.08
N GLU A 78 4.33 11.39 5.97
CA GLU A 78 4.42 12.37 7.05
C GLU A 78 3.09 13.11 7.24
N GLN A 79 2.50 13.00 8.42
CA GLN A 79 1.51 13.97 8.87
C GLN A 79 2.26 15.25 9.22
N SER A 80 2.37 16.15 8.24
CA SER A 80 2.77 17.54 8.53
C SER A 80 1.61 18.18 9.30
N VAL A 81 1.83 18.47 10.59
CA VAL A 81 0.91 19.24 11.42
C VAL A 81 1.01 20.72 11.06
#